data_AF-A0A5B1LDJ3-F1
#
_entry.id   AF-A0A5B1LDJ3-F1
#
_cell.length_a   1.000
_cell.length_b   1.000
_cell.length_c   1.000
_cell.angle_alpha   90.00
_cell.angle_beta   90.00
_cell.angle_gamma   90.00
#
_symmetry.space_group_name_H-M   'P 1'
#
loop_
_entity.id
_entity.type
_entity.pdbx_description
1 polymer ?
#
loop_
_entity_poly.entity_id
_entity_poly.type
_entity_poly.pdbx_seq_one_letter_code
_entity_poly.pdbx_strand_id
1 'polypeptide(L)'
;MPWFYDMPWSEEGDRHHLVFVNQQYDYLAGISWSPTDNDYALWGADDEAGLLALLQEWSPTGEWTLAKFLDLARTRLPELDEQRRRRG
;
A
#
# COMPACT_ATOMS: atom_id res chain seq x y z
N MET A 1 0.75 -4.90 -18.43
CA MET A 1 0.11 -6.01 -17.69
C MET A 1 -0.66 -5.42 -16.52
N PRO A 2 -1.92 -5.81 -16.23
CA PRO A 2 -2.63 -5.22 -15.10
C PRO A 2 -2.09 -5.82 -13.79
N TRP A 3 -1.58 -4.95 -12.92
CA TRP A 3 -1.31 -5.22 -11.52
C TRP A 3 -2.57 -4.82 -10.75
N PHE A 4 -3.05 -5.69 -9.88
CA PHE A 4 -4.22 -5.38 -9.05
C PHE A 4 -3.74 -4.79 -7.73
N TYR A 5 -4.42 -3.75 -7.27
CA TYR A 5 -4.29 -3.30 -5.89
C TYR A 5 -5.61 -3.48 -5.16
N ASP A 6 -5.53 -3.97 -3.92
CA ASP A 6 -6.67 -4.10 -3.03
C ASP A 6 -6.41 -3.30 -1.76
N MET A 7 -7.46 -2.78 -1.13
CA MET A 7 -7.39 -2.07 0.15
C MET A 7 -8.14 -2.86 1.24
N PRO A 8 -7.70 -4.07 1.65
CA PRO A 8 -8.43 -4.86 2.61
C PRO A 8 -8.37 -4.23 4.00
N TRP A 9 -9.36 -4.55 4.82
CA TRP A 9 -9.34 -4.27 6.24
C TRP A 9 -8.65 -5.42 6.99
N SER A 10 -7.70 -5.10 7.88
CA SER A 10 -7.11 -6.04 8.82
C SER A 10 -7.82 -5.96 10.17
N GLU A 11 -8.49 -7.04 10.56
CA GLU A 11 -9.11 -7.16 11.88
C GLU A 11 -8.05 -7.24 13.01
N GLU A 12 -6.88 -7.81 12.74
CA GLU A 12 -5.78 -7.90 13.71
C GLU A 12 -5.18 -6.52 14.01
N GLY A 13 -5.02 -5.70 12.97
CA GLY A 13 -4.42 -4.38 13.09
C GLY A 13 -5.41 -3.27 13.45
N ASP A 14 -6.73 -3.50 13.28
CA ASP A 14 -7.77 -2.44 13.24
C ASP A 14 -7.41 -1.33 12.22
N ARG A 15 -6.91 -1.75 11.05
CA ARG A 15 -6.35 -0.87 10.01
C ARG A 15 -6.60 -1.40 8.61
N HIS A 16 -6.85 -0.51 7.66
CA HIS A 16 -6.73 -0.88 6.24
C HIS A 16 -5.27 -1.15 5.89
N HIS A 17 -5.03 -1.91 4.83
CA HIS A 17 -3.72 -2.01 4.21
C HIS A 17 -3.91 -2.01 2.70
N LEU A 18 -2.87 -1.70 1.95
CA LEU A 18 -2.86 -1.76 0.48
C LEU A 18 -2.00 -2.94 0.06
N VAL A 19 -2.47 -3.77 -0.85
CA VAL A 19 -1.71 -4.91 -1.39
C VAL A 19 -1.52 -4.74 -2.88
N PHE A 20 -0.32 -5.02 -3.37
CA PHE A 20 -0.01 -5.18 -4.78
C PHE A 20 0.23 -6.65 -5.08
N VAL A 21 -0.54 -7.17 -6.05
CA VAL A 21 -0.43 -8.56 -6.48
C VAL A 21 -0.17 -8.67 -7.97
N ASN A 22 0.47 -9.76 -8.38
CA ASN A 22 0.62 -10.11 -9.79
C ASN A 22 -0.71 -10.65 -10.37
N GLN A 23 -0.70 -11.04 -11.65
CA GLN A 23 -1.89 -11.62 -12.32
C GLN A 23 -2.36 -12.96 -11.72
N GLN A 24 -1.48 -13.62 -10.95
CA GLN A 24 -1.75 -14.89 -10.27
C GLN A 24 -2.19 -14.68 -8.81
N TYR A 25 -2.36 -13.43 -8.36
CA TYR A 25 -2.67 -13.04 -6.99
C TYR A 25 -1.55 -13.33 -5.96
N ASP A 26 -0.30 -13.48 -6.39
CA ASP A 26 0.83 -13.55 -5.47
C ASP A 26 1.14 -12.16 -4.90
N TYR A 27 1.34 -12.10 -3.58
CA TYR A 27 1.73 -10.88 -2.86
C TYR A 27 3.14 -10.45 -3.27
N LEU A 28 3.29 -9.18 -3.64
CA LEU A 28 4.57 -8.61 -4.04
C LEU A 28 5.03 -7.56 -3.06
N ALA A 29 4.15 -6.60 -2.79
CA ALA A 29 4.40 -5.48 -1.91
C ALA A 29 3.08 -4.96 -1.35
N GLY A 30 3.18 -4.04 -0.41
CA GLY A 30 2.01 -3.37 0.13
C GLY A 30 2.34 -2.23 1.05
N ILE A 31 1.29 -1.55 1.49
CA ILE A 31 1.37 -0.53 2.54
C ILE A 31 0.60 -1.07 3.73
N SER A 32 1.24 -1.23 4.87
CA SER A 32 0.60 -1.68 6.11
C SER A 32 0.98 -0.76 7.26
N TRP A 33 0.16 -0.77 8.31
CA TRP A 33 0.46 -0.04 9.51
C TRP A 33 1.71 -0.60 10.19
N SER A 34 2.72 0.24 10.42
CA SER A 34 3.88 -0.05 11.26
C SER A 34 3.61 0.42 12.69
N PRO A 35 3.46 -0.49 13.67
CA PRO A 35 3.32 -0.09 15.07
C PRO A 35 4.57 0.60 15.60
N THR A 36 5.74 0.26 15.06
CA THR A 36 7.04 0.83 15.45
C THR A 36 7.14 2.30 15.09
N ASP A 37 6.75 2.64 13.86
CA ASP A 37 6.83 4.01 13.34
C ASP A 37 5.56 4.81 13.63
N ASN A 38 4.50 4.12 14.11
CA ASN A 38 3.16 4.67 14.28
C ASN A 38 2.67 5.38 13.01
N ASP A 39 2.94 4.75 11.85
CA ASP A 39 2.59 5.25 10.53
C ASP A 39 2.39 4.09 9.54
N TYR A 40 1.77 4.38 8.40
CA TYR A 40 1.71 3.45 7.27
C TYR A 40 3.08 3.35 6.59
N ALA A 41 3.65 2.15 6.62
CA ALA A 41 4.93 1.82 6.02
C ALA A 41 4.73 0.90 4.82
N LEU A 42 5.63 1.02 3.86
CA LEU A 42 5.68 0.10 2.74
C LEU A 42 6.51 -1.14 3.10
N TRP A 43 6.06 -2.30 2.62
CA TRP A 43 6.75 -3.59 2.71
C TRP A 43 6.76 -4.28 1.34
N GLY A 44 7.67 -5.25 1.16
CA GLY A 44 7.83 -6.01 -0.09
C GLY A 44 9.07 -5.67 -0.91
N ALA A 45 9.85 -4.69 -0.47
CA ALA A 45 11.23 -4.46 -0.92
C ALA A 45 12.13 -4.28 0.31
N ASP A 46 13.35 -4.79 0.22
CA ASP A 46 14.33 -4.70 1.32
C ASP A 46 14.81 -3.24 1.56
N ASP A 47 14.64 -2.37 0.57
CA ASP A 47 14.97 -0.95 0.64
C ASP A 47 14.12 -0.07 -0.31
N GLU A 48 14.28 1.26 -0.16
CA GLU A 48 13.58 2.28 -0.96
C GLU A 48 13.96 2.22 -2.46
N ALA A 49 15.19 1.81 -2.77
CA ALA A 49 15.64 1.65 -4.15
C ALA A 49 14.95 0.47 -4.84
N GLY A 50 14.76 -0.64 -4.13
CA GLY A 50 13.99 -1.80 -4.56
C GLY A 50 12.53 -1.44 -4.77
N LEU A 51 11.94 -0.64 -3.88
CA LEU A 51 10.60 -0.10 -4.08
C LEU A 51 10.53 0.75 -5.36
N LEU A 52 11.44 1.70 -5.55
CA LEU A 52 11.46 2.56 -6.73
C LEU A 52 11.64 1.76 -8.02
N ALA A 53 12.49 0.73 -8.01
CA ALA A 53 12.66 -0.18 -9.13
C ALA A 53 11.36 -0.94 -9.44
N LEU A 54 10.68 -1.47 -8.42
CA LEU A 54 9.38 -2.12 -8.57
C LEU A 54 8.32 -1.16 -9.10
N LEU A 55 8.26 0.08 -8.61
CA LEU A 55 7.33 1.10 -9.12
C LEU A 55 7.58 1.44 -10.59
N GLN A 56 8.85 1.57 -10.99
CA GLN A 56 9.23 1.81 -12.39
C GLN A 56 8.88 0.62 -13.29
N GLU A 57 9.11 -0.61 -12.79
CA GLU A 57 8.77 -1.83 -13.51
C GLU A 57 7.25 -2.00 -13.67
N TRP A 58 6.48 -1.66 -12.63
CA TRP A 58 5.03 -1.87 -12.59
C TRP A 58 4.24 -0.76 -13.27
N SER A 59 4.80 0.45 -13.32
CA SER A 59 4.22 1.59 -14.01
C SER A 59 5.22 2.27 -14.94
N PRO A 60 5.57 1.62 -16.05
CA PRO A 60 6.47 2.20 -17.04
C PRO A 60 5.90 3.48 -17.68
N THR A 61 4.58 3.70 -17.58
CA THR A 61 3.88 4.92 -18.02
C THR A 61 3.85 6.03 -16.96
N GLY A 62 4.32 5.79 -15.74
CA GLY A 62 4.37 6.76 -14.64
C GLY A 62 3.03 6.99 -13.92
N GLU A 63 2.04 6.13 -14.13
CA GLU A 63 0.76 6.17 -13.41
C GLU A 63 0.91 5.89 -11.90
N TRP A 64 1.93 5.12 -11.53
CA TRP A 64 2.31 4.80 -10.16
C TRP A 64 3.67 5.40 -9.84
N THR A 65 3.62 6.59 -9.25
CA THR A 65 4.80 7.28 -8.74
C THR A 65 4.95 7.03 -7.24
N LEU A 66 6.16 7.20 -6.73
CA LEU A 66 6.42 7.22 -5.28
C LEU A 66 5.50 8.23 -4.58
N ALA A 67 5.25 9.39 -5.18
CA ALA A 67 4.36 10.41 -4.63
C ALA A 67 2.92 9.89 -4.45
N LYS A 68 2.38 9.14 -5.42
CA LYS A 68 1.04 8.53 -5.32
C LYS A 68 1.00 7.48 -4.22
N PHE A 69 2.06 6.69 -4.06
CA PHE A 69 2.17 5.71 -2.97
C PHE A 69 2.21 6.37 -1.60
N LEU A 70 3.00 7.43 -1.45
CA LEU A 70 3.08 8.20 -0.22
C LEU A 70 1.73 8.87 0.11
N ASP A 71 1.00 9.36 -0.89
CA ASP A 71 -0.36 9.88 -0.69
C ASP A 71 -1.34 8.79 -0.24
N LEU A 72 -1.26 7.58 -0.82
CA LEU A 72 -2.08 6.46 -0.37
C LEU A 72 -1.80 6.08 1.10
N ALA A 73 -0.52 6.03 1.49
CA ALA A 73 -0.09 5.74 2.86
C ALA A 73 -0.54 6.83 3.85
N ARG A 74 -0.29 8.10 3.51
CA ARG A 74 -0.42 9.22 4.46
C ARG A 74 -1.81 9.85 4.49
N THR A 75 -2.55 9.72 3.41
CA THR A 75 -3.86 10.36 3.26
C THR A 75 -4.94 9.30 3.18
N ARG A 76 -4.87 8.42 2.17
CA ARG A 76 -6.02 7.59 1.82
C ARG A 76 -6.34 6.49 2.82
N LEU A 77 -5.35 5.74 3.28
CA LEU A 77 -5.56 4.67 4.27
C LEU A 77 -6.04 5.23 5.63
N PRO A 78 -5.44 6.30 6.19
CA PRO A 78 -5.97 6.96 7.38
C PRO A 78 -7.42 7.45 7.23
N GLU A 79 -7.79 8.02 6.08
CA GLU A 79 -9.17 8.43 5.81
C GLU A 79 -10.15 7.25 5.84
N LEU A 80 -9.76 6.11 5.26
CA LEU A 80 -10.59 4.90 5.25
C LEU A 80 -10.77 4.33 6.66
N ASP A 81 -9.70 4.30 7.47
CA ASP A 81 -9.77 3.92 8.88
C ASP A 81 -10.78 4.81 9.62
N GLU A 82 -10.67 6.12 9.45
CA GLU A 82 -11.54 7.09 10.12
C GLU A 82 -13.01 6.95 9.66
N GLN A 83 -13.24 6.73 8.37
CA GLN A 83 -14.59 6.48 7.85
C GLN A 83 -15.20 5.21 8.46
N ARG A 84 -14.42 4.16 8.67
CA ARG A 84 -14.89 2.94 9.31
C ARG A 84 -15.22 3.19 10.78
N ARG A 85 -14.34 3.88 11.52
CA ARG A 85 -14.59 4.24 12.94
C ARG A 85 -15.86 5.05 13.14
N ARG A 86 -16.24 5.88 12.18
CA ARG A 86 -17.49 6.66 12.23
C ARG A 86 -18.75 5.86 11.90
N ARG A 87 -18.60 4.67 11.29
CA ARG A 87 -19.71 3.78 10.90
C ARG A 87 -19.98 2.66 11.90
N GLY A 88 -19.01 2.35 12.77
CA GLY A 88 -19.18 1.46 13.92
C GLY A 88 -19.69 2.21 15.14
#